data_AF-A0A7J2NQR4-F1
#
_entry.id   AF-A0A7J2NQR4-F1
#
_cell.length_a   1.000
_cell.length_b   1.000
_cell.length_c   1.000
_cell.angle_alpha   90.00
_cell.angle_beta   90.00
_cell.angle_gamma   90.00
#
_symmetry.space_group_name_H-M   'P 1'
#
loop_
_entity.id
_entity.type
_entity.pdbx_description
1 polymer ?
#
loop_
_entity_poly.entity_id
_entity_poly.type
_entity_poly.pdbx_seq_one_letter_code
_entity_poly.pdbx_strand_id
1 'polypeptide(L)'
;MNFKVILHLAKVLSLSSVRANRTKGSVPTGFAKSPLINIITAVIAFPVAAVLANRFVGVFLEDISVGVFFVQFSIFLPSFMILAAIMYGLLFEFSQSSSAGSSDVINWLPVRAVEFVLASVISMIYFLAPILAIFFGATFGLALSVNMVDVGLIGLVFGVLGMFMGAFLIEIIRAITNRVSASFYKRSGRTTVAVRMLVFLVIMVAFILVSNVNFLFAILQQFMGGIENAWFIPILWPSLALMSYLNAETLQLLFYAVSSVGLAIVLLWAGVKLRKMLDSSSILH
;
A
#
# COMPACT_ATOMS: atom_id res chain seq x y z
N MET A 1 14.01 17.81 -9.82
CA MET A 1 12.81 17.24 -9.18
C MET A 1 12.49 18.11 -8.00
N ASN A 2 11.33 18.77 -7.97
CA ASN A 2 11.00 19.70 -6.89
C ASN A 2 10.09 19.02 -5.85
N PHE A 3 10.66 18.61 -4.71
CA PHE A 3 9.92 17.91 -3.65
C PHE A 3 8.74 18.74 -3.09
N LYS A 4 8.88 20.06 -3.06
CA LYS A 4 7.81 20.97 -2.64
C LYS A 4 6.60 20.90 -3.59
N VAL A 5 6.86 20.79 -4.89
CA VAL A 5 5.81 20.62 -5.92
C VAL A 5 5.13 19.26 -5.76
N ILE A 6 5.90 18.19 -5.52
CA ILE A 6 5.38 16.84 -5.32
C ILE A 6 4.42 16.80 -4.13
N LEU A 7 4.84 17.32 -2.97
CA LEU A 7 4.00 17.34 -1.76
C LEU A 7 2.77 18.23 -1.94
N HIS A 8 2.93 19.39 -2.59
CA HIS A 8 1.81 20.28 -2.86
C HIS A 8 0.78 19.60 -3.78
N LEU A 9 1.26 18.94 -4.83
CA LEU A 9 0.40 18.19 -5.76
C LEU A 9 -0.27 17.00 -5.07
N ALA A 10 0.44 16.25 -4.23
CA ALA A 10 -0.13 15.15 -3.44
C ALA A 10 -1.27 15.66 -2.53
N LYS A 11 -1.08 16.84 -1.93
CA LYS A 11 -2.13 17.50 -1.14
C LYS A 11 -3.33 17.90 -2.01
N VAL A 12 -3.10 18.41 -3.22
CA VAL A 12 -4.18 18.78 -4.15
C VAL A 12 -4.95 17.53 -4.61
N LEU A 13 -4.26 16.43 -4.96
CA LEU A 13 -4.86 15.16 -5.37
C LEU A 13 -5.67 14.49 -4.26
N SER A 14 -5.16 14.53 -3.03
CA SER A 14 -5.90 14.02 -1.87
C SER A 14 -7.12 14.90 -1.55
N LEU A 15 -7.02 16.23 -1.67
CA LEU A 15 -8.18 17.11 -1.52
C LEU A 15 -9.21 16.95 -2.64
N SER A 16 -8.77 16.75 -3.88
CA SER A 16 -9.67 16.55 -5.02
C SER A 16 -10.43 15.23 -4.92
N SER A 17 -9.77 14.14 -4.56
CA SER A 17 -10.42 12.83 -4.33
C SER A 17 -11.42 12.86 -3.17
N VAL A 18 -11.09 13.56 -2.07
CA VAL A 18 -12.03 13.80 -0.97
C VAL A 18 -13.26 14.60 -1.42
N ARG A 19 -13.12 15.51 -2.38
CA ARG A 19 -14.24 16.31 -2.94
C ARG A 19 -15.04 15.53 -3.99
N ALA A 20 -14.38 14.75 -4.83
CA ALA A 20 -14.98 13.98 -5.92
C ALA A 20 -15.90 12.87 -5.41
N ASN A 21 -15.52 12.20 -4.32
CA ASN A 21 -16.33 11.17 -3.68
C ASN A 21 -17.56 11.70 -2.92
N ARG A 22 -17.88 13.00 -2.99
CA ARG A 22 -19.00 13.61 -2.25
C ARG A 22 -20.14 13.98 -3.18
N THR A 23 -21.26 13.28 -3.00
CA THR A 23 -22.56 13.60 -3.58
C THR A 23 -23.03 15.02 -3.23
N LYS A 24 -23.76 15.63 -4.16
CA LYS A 24 -24.38 16.97 -4.07
C LYS A 24 -25.01 17.21 -2.68
N GLY A 25 -24.55 18.23 -1.94
CA GLY A 25 -25.36 18.89 -0.92
C GLY A 25 -24.75 19.15 0.45
N SER A 26 -23.63 18.55 0.86
CA SER A 26 -23.02 18.84 2.17
C SER A 26 -21.55 19.25 2.07
N VAL A 27 -21.28 20.51 2.45
CA VAL A 27 -19.92 21.01 2.66
C VAL A 27 -19.45 20.48 4.01
N PRO A 28 -18.37 19.67 4.09
CA PRO A 28 -17.83 19.26 5.38
C PRO A 28 -17.36 20.46 6.18
N THR A 29 -17.87 20.56 7.40
CA THR A 29 -17.35 21.47 8.42
C THR A 29 -16.33 20.71 9.30
N GLY A 30 -15.32 21.43 9.79
CA GLY A 30 -14.36 20.90 10.76
C GLY A 30 -13.30 19.94 10.20
N PHE A 31 -13.01 18.89 10.97
CA PHE A 31 -11.84 18.02 10.80
C PHE A 31 -11.85 17.32 9.42
N ALA A 32 -12.93 16.66 9.00
CA ALA A 32 -12.99 15.82 7.78
C ALA A 32 -12.70 16.49 6.41
N LYS A 33 -12.21 17.74 6.38
CA LYS A 33 -11.81 18.53 5.20
C LYS A 33 -10.35 18.33 4.76
N SER A 34 -9.46 17.85 5.64
CA SER A 34 -8.01 17.86 5.39
C SER A 34 -7.38 16.47 5.38
N PRO A 35 -6.51 16.14 4.39
CA PRO A 35 -5.73 14.90 4.39
C PRO A 35 -4.76 14.78 5.58
N LEU A 36 -4.50 15.89 6.29
CA LEU A 36 -3.67 15.92 7.50
C LEU A 36 -4.21 15.03 8.63
N ILE A 37 -5.52 14.78 8.68
CA ILE A 37 -6.08 13.94 9.74
C ILE A 37 -5.65 12.51 9.63
N ASN A 38 -5.52 11.98 8.42
CA ASN A 38 -5.03 10.61 8.26
C ASN A 38 -3.60 10.47 8.81
N ILE A 39 -2.79 11.52 8.69
CA ILE A 39 -1.45 11.56 9.29
C ILE A 39 -1.55 11.64 10.82
N ILE A 40 -2.39 12.52 11.37
CA ILE A 40 -2.58 12.65 12.83
C ILE A 40 -3.09 11.33 13.41
N THR A 41 -4.10 10.73 12.79
CA THR A 41 -4.63 9.42 13.16
C THR A 41 -3.54 8.36 13.05
N ALA A 42 -2.70 8.36 12.02
CA ALA A 42 -1.58 7.44 11.91
C ALA A 42 -0.56 7.61 13.05
N VAL A 43 -0.19 8.85 13.39
CA VAL A 43 0.74 9.18 14.48
C VAL A 43 0.22 8.71 15.83
N ILE A 44 -1.10 8.76 16.05
CA ILE A 44 -1.74 8.25 17.29
C ILE A 44 -1.94 6.73 17.23
N ALA A 45 -2.36 6.19 16.09
CA ALA A 45 -2.65 4.77 15.94
C ALA A 45 -1.40 3.89 16.08
N PHE A 46 -0.24 4.36 15.63
CA PHE A 46 1.02 3.61 15.74
C PHE A 46 1.38 3.26 17.20
N PRO A 47 1.56 4.22 18.14
CA PRO A 47 1.91 3.91 19.51
C PRO A 47 0.78 3.15 20.22
N VAL A 48 -0.49 3.46 19.93
CA VAL A 48 -1.63 2.73 20.50
C VAL A 48 -1.59 1.26 20.09
N ALA A 49 -1.42 0.98 18.80
CA ALA A 49 -1.32 -0.40 18.30
C ALA A 49 -0.09 -1.12 18.86
N ALA A 50 1.05 -0.44 19.01
CA ALA A 50 2.25 -1.01 19.61
C ALA A 50 2.04 -1.40 21.08
N VAL A 51 1.44 -0.51 21.88
CA VAL A 51 1.14 -0.80 23.29
C VAL A 51 0.14 -1.94 23.41
N LEU A 52 -0.92 -1.94 22.60
CA LEU A 52 -1.92 -3.01 22.62
C LEU A 52 -1.31 -4.36 22.23
N ALA A 53 -0.55 -4.42 21.14
CA ALA A 53 0.11 -5.65 20.71
C ALA A 53 1.11 -6.17 21.76
N ASN A 54 1.90 -5.29 22.37
CA ASN A 54 2.84 -5.68 23.41
C ASN A 54 2.15 -6.23 24.67
N ARG A 55 1.07 -5.55 25.13
CA ARG A 55 0.40 -5.90 26.39
C ARG A 55 -0.55 -7.08 26.29
N PHE A 56 -1.21 -7.25 25.15
CA PHE A 56 -2.24 -8.27 24.97
C PHE A 56 -1.76 -9.47 24.15
N VAL A 57 -0.47 -9.57 23.85
CA VAL A 57 0.09 -10.67 23.05
C VAL A 57 -0.26 -12.05 23.62
N GLY A 58 -0.21 -12.19 24.95
CA GLY A 58 -0.50 -13.45 25.62
C GLY A 58 -1.97 -13.87 25.52
N VAL A 59 -2.89 -12.93 25.29
CA VAL A 59 -4.33 -13.21 25.12
C VAL A 59 -4.64 -13.61 23.68
N PHE A 60 -3.95 -13.02 22.71
CA PHE A 60 -4.19 -13.31 21.29
C PHE A 60 -3.51 -14.60 20.84
N LEU A 61 -2.41 -15.00 21.46
CA LEU A 61 -1.54 -16.09 20.99
C LEU A 61 -1.42 -17.23 22.01
N GLU A 62 -2.47 -17.52 22.79
CA GLU A 62 -2.43 -18.53 23.87
C GLU A 62 -1.96 -19.92 23.40
N ASP A 63 -2.28 -20.31 22.16
CA ASP A 63 -1.96 -21.62 21.59
C ASP A 63 -0.73 -21.64 20.64
N ILE A 64 -0.11 -20.49 20.38
CA ILE A 64 0.97 -20.36 19.38
C ILE A 64 2.21 -19.73 20.01
N SER A 65 3.38 -20.25 19.66
CA SER A 65 4.64 -19.61 20.06
C SER A 65 4.76 -18.21 19.46
N VAL A 66 4.65 -17.20 20.33
CA VAL A 66 4.69 -15.77 19.96
C VAL A 66 5.90 -15.42 19.11
N GLY A 67 7.07 -15.99 19.43
CA GLY A 67 8.31 -15.77 18.67
C GLY A 67 8.24 -16.31 17.24
N VAL A 68 7.70 -17.51 17.04
CA VAL A 68 7.54 -18.09 15.70
C VAL A 68 6.53 -17.28 14.90
N PHE A 69 5.39 -16.94 15.49
CA PHE A 69 4.40 -16.07 14.86
C PHE A 69 5.00 -14.73 14.44
N PHE A 70 5.75 -14.08 15.33
CA PHE A 70 6.40 -12.79 15.06
C PHE A 70 7.39 -12.88 13.89
N VAL A 71 8.24 -13.91 13.87
CA VAL A 71 9.21 -14.11 12.78
C VAL A 71 8.50 -14.30 11.45
N GLN A 72 7.51 -15.19 11.39
CA GLN A 72 6.78 -15.46 10.16
C GLN A 72 6.00 -14.23 9.66
N PHE A 73 5.35 -13.53 10.58
CA PHE A 73 4.63 -12.30 10.26
C PHE A 73 5.57 -11.20 9.77
N SER A 74 6.76 -11.06 10.38
CA SER A 74 7.76 -10.08 9.95
C SER A 74 8.28 -10.38 8.54
N ILE A 75 8.53 -11.65 8.21
CA ILE A 75 8.94 -12.08 6.86
C ILE A 75 7.80 -11.84 5.86
N PHE A 76 6.55 -12.07 6.25
CA PHE A 76 5.39 -11.82 5.39
C PHE A 76 5.08 -10.33 5.20
N LEU A 77 5.45 -9.47 6.14
CA LEU A 77 5.07 -8.06 6.19
C LEU A 77 5.36 -7.28 4.89
N PRO A 78 6.54 -7.39 4.23
CA PRO A 78 6.79 -6.67 3.00
C PRO A 78 5.86 -7.09 1.86
N SER A 79 5.65 -8.40 1.69
CA SER A 79 4.70 -8.95 0.71
C SER A 79 3.26 -8.48 1.02
N PHE A 80 2.88 -8.48 2.29
CA PHE A 80 1.58 -7.98 2.73
C PHE A 80 1.40 -6.49 2.42
N MET A 81 2.43 -5.67 2.62
CA MET A 81 2.39 -4.24 2.30
C MET A 81 2.28 -3.97 0.79
N ILE A 82 2.94 -4.78 -0.05
CA ILE A 82 2.78 -4.72 -1.51
C ILE A 82 1.33 -5.01 -1.89
N LEU A 83 0.78 -6.11 -1.37
CA LEU A 83 -0.60 -6.52 -1.64
C LEU A 83 -1.60 -5.47 -1.16
N ALA A 84 -1.43 -4.96 0.06
CA ALA A 84 -2.29 -3.94 0.65
C ALA A 84 -2.27 -2.64 -0.18
N ALA A 85 -1.09 -2.21 -0.64
CA ALA A 85 -0.98 -1.07 -1.53
C ALA A 85 -1.72 -1.33 -2.86
N ILE A 86 -1.48 -2.47 -3.54
CA ILE A 86 -2.16 -2.78 -4.81
C ILE A 86 -3.69 -2.83 -4.62
N MET A 87 -4.17 -3.53 -3.60
CA MET A 87 -5.60 -3.66 -3.29
C MET A 87 -6.24 -2.29 -3.04
N TYR A 88 -5.63 -1.49 -2.18
CA TYR A 88 -6.13 -0.15 -1.90
C TYR A 88 -6.10 0.74 -3.15
N GLY A 89 -5.04 0.63 -3.95
CA GLY A 89 -4.87 1.39 -5.17
C GLY A 89 -5.94 1.09 -6.23
N LEU A 90 -6.32 -0.18 -6.38
CA LEU A 90 -7.41 -0.63 -7.25
C LEU A 90 -8.78 -0.16 -6.74
N LEU A 91 -9.04 -0.28 -5.44
CA LEU A 91 -10.28 0.21 -4.83
C LEU A 91 -10.42 1.72 -4.98
N PHE A 92 -9.32 2.45 -4.80
CA PHE A 92 -9.26 3.89 -5.01
C PHE A 92 -9.64 4.25 -6.45
N GLU A 93 -9.09 3.53 -7.44
CA GLU A 93 -9.39 3.74 -8.86
C GLU A 93 -10.87 3.47 -9.19
N PHE A 94 -11.44 2.37 -8.70
CA PHE A 94 -12.85 2.04 -8.93
C PHE A 94 -13.83 2.95 -8.17
N SER A 95 -13.37 3.61 -7.10
CA SER A 95 -14.20 4.51 -6.32
C SER A 95 -14.41 5.87 -6.97
N GLN A 96 -13.44 6.34 -7.78
CA GLN A 96 -13.50 7.65 -8.42
C GLN A 96 -14.50 7.61 -9.59
N SER A 97 -15.54 8.44 -9.53
CA SER A 97 -16.49 8.59 -10.64
C SER A 97 -15.76 9.09 -11.88
N SER A 98 -15.98 8.42 -13.01
CA SER A 98 -15.36 8.65 -14.33
C SER A 98 -15.38 10.09 -14.86
N SER A 99 -16.07 11.04 -14.21
CA SER A 99 -16.06 12.46 -14.60
C SER A 99 -15.08 13.36 -13.84
N ALA A 100 -14.52 12.91 -12.71
CA ALA A 100 -13.62 13.74 -11.86
C ALA A 100 -12.14 13.34 -11.98
N GLY A 101 -11.86 12.21 -12.61
CA GLY A 101 -10.54 11.62 -12.79
C GLY A 101 -10.10 11.50 -14.24
N SER A 102 -10.55 12.38 -15.14
CA SER A 102 -9.88 12.42 -16.45
C SER A 102 -8.45 12.90 -16.19
N SER A 103 -7.50 11.99 -16.36
CA SER A 103 -6.07 12.32 -16.39
C SER A 103 -5.80 13.46 -17.37
N ASP A 104 -6.69 13.64 -18.35
CA ASP A 104 -6.73 14.76 -19.29
C ASP A 104 -6.67 16.13 -18.60
N VAL A 105 -7.47 16.43 -17.57
CA VAL A 105 -7.44 17.77 -16.93
C VAL A 105 -6.09 18.03 -16.24
N ILE A 106 -5.44 16.97 -15.74
CA ILE A 106 -4.15 17.09 -15.05
C ILE A 106 -2.99 17.14 -16.06
N ASN A 107 -3.14 16.60 -17.27
CA ASN A 107 -2.14 16.72 -18.34
C ASN A 107 -1.93 18.17 -18.80
N TRP A 108 -2.85 19.10 -18.49
CA TRP A 108 -2.69 20.54 -18.76
C TRP A 108 -1.87 21.28 -17.69
N LEU A 109 -1.53 20.65 -16.56
CA LEU A 109 -0.68 21.27 -15.55
C LEU A 109 0.80 21.13 -15.96
N PRO A 110 1.63 22.19 -15.84
CA PRO A 110 3.05 22.15 -16.19
C PRO A 110 3.86 21.40 -15.11
N VAL A 111 3.60 20.10 -14.98
CA VAL A 111 4.18 19.20 -13.98
C VAL A 111 4.92 18.08 -14.69
N ARG A 112 6.13 17.72 -14.23
CA ARG A 112 6.87 16.61 -14.83
C ARG A 112 6.20 15.28 -14.50
N ALA A 113 6.25 14.32 -15.42
CA ALA A 113 5.70 12.97 -15.20
C ALA A 113 6.18 12.30 -13.89
N VAL A 114 7.45 12.48 -13.53
CA VAL A 114 8.01 11.99 -12.24
C VAL A 114 7.32 12.63 -11.03
N GLU A 115 7.07 13.93 -11.10
CA GLU A 115 6.50 14.68 -9.98
C GLU A 115 5.04 14.29 -9.74
N PHE A 116 4.32 14.00 -10.81
CA PHE A 116 2.96 13.47 -10.71
C PHE A 116 2.93 12.05 -10.16
N VAL A 117 3.74 11.12 -10.68
CA VAL A 117 3.74 9.72 -10.22
C VAL A 117 4.03 9.66 -8.73
N LEU A 118 5.03 10.42 -8.27
CA LEU A 118 5.35 10.51 -6.83
C LEU A 118 4.22 11.17 -6.04
N ALA A 119 3.58 12.21 -6.57
CA ALA A 119 2.46 12.86 -5.90
C ALA A 119 1.22 11.94 -5.78
N SER A 120 0.94 11.16 -6.82
CA SER A 120 -0.13 10.15 -6.86
C SER A 120 0.11 9.07 -5.80
N VAL A 121 1.34 8.53 -5.76
CA VAL A 121 1.76 7.53 -4.77
C VAL A 121 1.66 8.07 -3.35
N ILE A 122 2.18 9.28 -3.09
CA ILE A 122 2.11 9.91 -1.76
C ILE A 122 0.66 10.20 -1.36
N SER A 123 -0.18 10.67 -2.30
CA SER A 123 -1.60 10.88 -2.06
C SER A 123 -2.30 9.59 -1.63
N MET A 124 -1.98 8.47 -2.28
CA MET A 124 -2.52 7.17 -1.92
C MET A 124 -2.05 6.70 -0.54
N ILE A 125 -0.75 6.86 -0.26
CA ILE A 125 -0.17 6.54 1.06
C ILE A 125 -0.83 7.38 2.16
N TYR A 126 -1.19 8.64 1.91
CA TYR A 126 -1.92 9.45 2.90
C TYR A 126 -3.26 8.85 3.30
N PHE A 127 -3.98 8.20 2.39
CA PHE A 127 -5.23 7.53 2.76
C PHE A 127 -5.00 6.18 3.43
N LEU A 128 -3.91 5.49 3.08
CA LEU A 128 -3.55 4.21 3.68
C LEU A 128 -2.91 4.38 5.08
N ALA A 129 -2.37 5.58 5.38
CA ALA A 129 -1.57 5.87 6.57
C ALA A 129 -2.18 5.40 7.91
N PRO A 130 -3.48 5.58 8.21
CA PRO A 130 -4.05 5.11 9.49
C PRO A 130 -4.01 3.58 9.62
N ILE A 131 -4.28 2.87 8.53
CA ILE A 131 -4.27 1.39 8.51
C ILE A 131 -2.83 0.90 8.63
N LEU A 132 -1.89 1.52 7.91
CA LEU A 132 -0.47 1.19 7.97
C LEU A 132 0.10 1.39 9.37
N ALA A 133 -0.29 2.46 10.04
CA ALA A 133 0.12 2.73 11.41
C ALA A 133 -0.32 1.63 12.38
N ILE A 134 -1.51 1.05 12.18
CA ILE A 134 -1.98 -0.07 13.00
C ILE A 134 -1.10 -1.30 12.77
N PHE A 135 -0.86 -1.68 11.51
CA PHE A 135 -0.03 -2.86 11.19
C PHE A 135 1.42 -2.68 11.64
N PHE A 136 2.06 -1.56 11.30
CA PHE A 136 3.43 -1.27 11.71
C PHE A 136 3.57 -1.10 13.22
N GLY A 137 2.60 -0.46 13.86
CA GLY A 137 2.55 -0.34 15.32
C GLY A 137 2.44 -1.71 15.97
N ALA A 138 1.53 -2.56 15.49
CA ALA A 138 1.38 -3.92 15.99
C ALA A 138 2.67 -4.74 15.81
N THR A 139 3.30 -4.73 14.62
CA THR A 139 4.59 -5.40 14.39
C THR A 139 5.65 -4.94 15.39
N PHE A 140 5.75 -3.62 15.62
CA PHE A 140 6.72 -3.07 16.55
C PHE A 140 6.43 -3.48 18.00
N GLY A 141 5.15 -3.47 18.41
CA GLY A 141 4.71 -3.95 19.72
C GLY A 141 5.04 -5.43 19.96
N LEU A 142 4.83 -6.28 18.94
CA LEU A 142 5.22 -7.69 18.94
C LEU A 142 6.74 -7.85 19.07
N ALA A 143 7.52 -7.07 18.31
CA ALA A 143 8.99 -7.11 18.36
C ALA A 143 9.52 -6.80 19.77
N LEU A 144 8.93 -5.82 20.45
CA LEU A 144 9.24 -5.50 21.84
C LEU A 144 8.88 -6.64 22.81
N SER A 145 7.77 -7.35 22.57
CA SER A 145 7.34 -8.46 23.44
C SER A 145 8.26 -9.68 23.36
N VAL A 146 8.90 -9.91 22.22
CA VAL A 146 9.78 -11.07 21.95
C VAL A 146 11.28 -10.70 22.12
N ASN A 147 11.60 -9.44 22.40
CA ASN A 147 12.98 -8.90 22.43
C ASN A 147 13.74 -9.03 21.09
N MET A 148 13.03 -8.98 19.96
CA MET A 148 13.60 -9.04 18.60
C MET A 148 13.35 -7.72 17.85
N VAL A 149 13.82 -6.62 18.45
CA VAL A 149 13.56 -5.25 17.97
C VAL A 149 14.27 -4.98 16.64
N ASP A 150 15.45 -5.55 16.46
CA ASP A 150 16.24 -5.53 15.22
C ASP A 150 15.44 -6.07 14.03
N VAL A 151 14.90 -7.28 14.15
CA VAL A 151 14.06 -7.93 13.12
C VAL A 151 12.81 -7.12 12.87
N GLY A 152 12.19 -6.59 13.93
CA GLY A 152 11.02 -5.71 13.83
C GLY A 152 11.32 -4.47 13.00
N LEU A 153 12.41 -3.74 13.31
CA LEU A 153 12.80 -2.53 12.60
C LEU A 153 13.15 -2.81 11.13
N ILE A 154 13.90 -3.87 10.84
CA ILE A 154 14.24 -4.25 9.47
C ILE A 154 12.96 -4.64 8.70
N GLY A 155 12.05 -5.38 9.34
CA GLY A 155 10.75 -5.72 8.79
C GLY A 155 9.91 -4.48 8.45
N LEU A 156 9.91 -3.45 9.30
CA LEU A 156 9.26 -2.17 9.01
C LEU A 156 9.88 -1.46 7.81
N VAL A 157 11.21 -1.44 7.69
CA VAL A 157 11.92 -0.81 6.56
C VAL A 157 11.55 -1.51 5.25
N PHE A 158 11.63 -2.84 5.19
CA PHE A 158 11.21 -3.59 4.00
C PHE A 158 9.70 -3.51 3.77
N GLY A 159 8.89 -3.38 4.82
CA GLY A 159 7.46 -3.10 4.74
C GLY A 159 7.15 -1.79 4.03
N VAL A 160 7.85 -0.71 4.38
CA VAL A 160 7.74 0.59 3.69
C VAL A 160 8.19 0.47 2.23
N LEU A 161 9.29 -0.24 1.98
CA LEU A 161 9.76 -0.48 0.61
C LEU A 161 8.70 -1.26 -0.21
N GLY A 162 8.11 -2.30 0.38
CA GLY A 162 7.02 -3.07 -0.23
C GLY A 162 5.79 -2.21 -0.54
N MET A 163 5.39 -1.34 0.38
CA MET A 163 4.31 -0.38 0.14
C MET A 163 4.59 0.52 -1.07
N PHE A 164 5.80 1.06 -1.20
CA PHE A 164 6.18 1.85 -2.38
C PHE A 164 6.18 1.02 -3.66
N MET A 165 6.69 -0.21 -3.63
CA MET A 165 6.64 -1.10 -4.79
C MET A 165 5.20 -1.37 -5.26
N GLY A 166 4.29 -1.70 -4.34
CA GLY A 166 2.87 -1.87 -4.66
C GLY A 166 2.21 -0.60 -5.17
N ALA A 167 2.59 0.56 -4.61
CA ALA A 167 2.10 1.86 -5.06
C ALA A 167 2.62 2.26 -6.46
N PHE A 168 3.85 1.90 -6.83
CA PHE A 168 4.35 2.11 -8.19
C PHE A 168 3.70 1.13 -9.19
N LEU A 169 3.46 -0.11 -8.79
CA LEU A 169 2.74 -1.09 -9.62
C LEU A 169 1.33 -0.61 -9.96
N ILE A 170 0.58 -0.06 -9.00
CA ILE A 170 -0.76 0.45 -9.30
C ILE A 170 -0.70 1.64 -10.27
N GLU A 171 0.31 2.50 -10.19
CA GLU A 171 0.44 3.62 -11.14
C GLU A 171 0.69 3.12 -12.58
N ILE A 172 1.47 2.05 -12.73
CA ILE A 172 1.63 1.35 -14.02
C ILE A 172 0.28 0.81 -14.50
N ILE A 173 -0.48 0.14 -13.64
CA ILE A 173 -1.82 -0.38 -13.97
C ILE A 173 -2.74 0.77 -14.39
N ARG A 174 -2.79 1.88 -13.64
CA ARG A 174 -3.58 3.07 -13.99
C ARG A 174 -3.21 3.62 -15.36
N ALA A 175 -1.92 3.75 -15.65
CA ALA A 175 -1.47 4.22 -16.96
C ALA A 175 -1.95 3.31 -18.09
N ILE A 176 -1.90 1.98 -17.90
CA ILE A 176 -2.40 1.00 -18.87
C ILE A 176 -3.93 1.09 -18.99
N THR A 177 -4.65 1.09 -17.87
CA THR A 177 -6.12 1.15 -17.84
C THR A 177 -6.64 2.43 -18.47
N ASN A 178 -5.99 3.58 -18.26
CA ASN A 178 -6.35 4.84 -18.89
C ASN A 178 -6.17 4.79 -20.42
N ARG A 179 -5.11 4.12 -20.90
CA ARG A 179 -4.89 3.90 -22.34
C ARG A 179 -6.00 3.06 -22.97
N VAL A 180 -6.45 2.02 -22.28
CA VAL A 180 -7.48 1.08 -22.77
C VAL A 180 -8.89 1.66 -22.63
N SER A 181 -9.16 2.42 -21.56
CA SER A 181 -10.49 2.97 -21.28
C SER A 181 -10.88 4.08 -22.25
N ALA A 182 -9.92 4.78 -22.85
CA ALA A 182 -10.17 5.73 -23.93
C ALA A 182 -10.86 5.10 -25.15
N SER A 183 -10.78 3.78 -25.34
CA SER A 183 -11.46 3.08 -26.45
C SER A 183 -12.82 2.47 -26.09
N PHE A 184 -13.21 2.42 -24.81
CA PHE A 184 -14.46 1.80 -24.38
C PHE A 184 -15.03 2.46 -23.14
N TYR A 185 -15.95 3.41 -23.31
CA TYR A 185 -16.79 3.82 -22.19
C TYR A 185 -18.25 4.01 -22.58
N LYS A 186 -19.12 3.15 -22.01
CA LYS A 186 -20.51 3.46 -21.64
C LYS A 186 -21.08 2.37 -20.71
N ARG A 187 -21.81 2.84 -19.67
CA ARG A 187 -22.61 2.14 -18.60
C ARG A 187 -21.88 1.88 -17.28
N SER A 188 -22.53 1.92 -16.11
CA SER A 188 -23.88 2.34 -15.65
C SER A 188 -23.89 2.25 -14.11
N GLY A 189 -24.56 3.17 -13.41
CA GLY A 189 -24.52 3.31 -11.95
C GLY A 189 -25.21 2.21 -11.09
N ARG A 190 -25.88 1.22 -11.70
CA ARG A 190 -26.53 0.13 -10.94
C ARG A 190 -25.58 -0.99 -10.55
N THR A 191 -24.54 -1.26 -11.34
CA THR A 191 -23.50 -2.25 -11.03
C THR A 191 -22.61 -1.79 -9.88
N THR A 192 -22.41 -0.47 -9.72
CA THR A 192 -21.59 0.11 -8.65
C THR A 192 -22.11 -0.24 -7.24
N VAL A 193 -23.42 -0.30 -7.05
CA VAL A 193 -24.01 -0.66 -5.75
C VAL A 193 -23.79 -2.14 -5.43
N ALA A 194 -24.03 -3.03 -6.40
CA ALA A 194 -23.80 -4.47 -6.24
C ALA A 194 -22.32 -4.80 -6.00
N VAL A 195 -21.40 -4.12 -6.71
CA VAL A 195 -19.95 -4.24 -6.51
C VAL A 195 -19.56 -3.76 -5.11
N ARG A 196 -20.08 -2.62 -4.63
CA ARG A 196 -19.82 -2.14 -3.27
C ARG A 196 -20.28 -3.14 -2.20
N MET A 197 -21.48 -3.72 -2.35
CA MET A 197 -21.98 -4.74 -1.42
C MET A 197 -21.10 -6.00 -1.41
N LEU A 198 -20.69 -6.48 -2.57
CA LEU A 198 -19.79 -7.64 -2.68
C LEU A 198 -18.43 -7.34 -2.04
N VAL A 199 -17.87 -6.15 -2.29
CA VAL A 199 -16.62 -5.71 -1.66
C VAL A 199 -16.75 -5.65 -0.14
N PHE A 200 -17.83 -5.10 0.42
CA PHE A 200 -18.06 -5.09 1.86
C PHE A 200 -18.14 -6.50 2.46
N LEU A 201 -18.85 -7.41 1.78
CA LEU A 201 -18.97 -8.80 2.22
C LEU A 201 -17.60 -9.50 2.21
N VAL A 202 -16.81 -9.32 1.15
CA VAL A 202 -15.45 -9.87 1.06
C VAL A 202 -14.54 -9.30 2.15
N ILE A 203 -14.60 -7.99 2.41
CA ILE A 203 -13.83 -7.35 3.48
C ILE A 203 -14.23 -7.89 4.86
N MET A 204 -15.53 -8.07 5.11
CA MET A 204 -16.03 -8.63 6.36
C MET A 204 -15.55 -10.06 6.57
N VAL A 205 -15.67 -10.92 5.55
CA VAL A 205 -15.19 -12.30 5.61
C VAL A 205 -13.68 -12.34 5.81
N ALA A 206 -12.92 -11.52 5.08
CA ALA A 206 -11.48 -11.42 5.25
C ALA A 206 -11.11 -10.95 6.67
N PHE A 207 -11.84 -10.00 7.25
CA PHE A 207 -11.61 -9.54 8.62
C PHE A 207 -11.86 -10.64 9.66
N ILE A 208 -12.94 -11.42 9.51
CA ILE A 208 -13.24 -12.56 10.38
C ILE A 208 -12.12 -13.60 10.28
N LEU A 209 -11.69 -13.92 9.05
CA LEU A 209 -10.64 -14.89 8.80
C LEU A 209 -9.27 -14.44 9.33
N VAL A 210 -8.88 -13.18 9.11
CA VAL A 210 -7.59 -12.64 9.59
C VAL A 210 -7.58 -12.48 11.11
N SER A 211 -8.73 -12.20 11.72
CA SER A 211 -8.85 -12.15 13.19
C SER A 211 -8.76 -13.55 13.82
N ASN A 212 -8.95 -14.61 13.04
CA ASN A 212 -8.69 -15.97 13.48
C ASN A 212 -7.19 -16.27 13.37
N VAL A 213 -6.53 -16.34 14.52
CA VAL A 213 -5.08 -16.53 14.60
C VAL A 213 -4.64 -17.85 13.97
N ASN A 214 -5.42 -18.92 14.09
CA ASN A 214 -5.09 -20.21 13.48
C ASN A 214 -5.13 -20.15 11.94
N PHE A 215 -6.11 -19.44 11.38
CA PHE A 215 -6.20 -19.23 9.94
C PHE A 215 -5.05 -18.34 9.43
N LEU A 216 -4.76 -17.26 10.14
CA LEU A 216 -3.62 -16.39 9.82
C LEU A 216 -2.30 -17.18 9.88
N PHE A 217 -2.10 -17.98 10.91
CA PHE A 217 -0.91 -18.82 11.06
C PHE A 217 -0.81 -19.87 9.95
N ALA A 218 -1.93 -20.47 9.51
CA ALA A 218 -1.93 -21.39 8.37
C ALA A 218 -1.47 -20.70 7.07
N ILE A 219 -1.92 -19.45 6.82
CA ILE A 219 -1.45 -18.65 5.68
C ILE A 219 0.06 -18.38 5.81
N LEU A 220 0.51 -17.99 7.00
CA LEU A 220 1.93 -17.70 7.24
C LEU A 220 2.80 -18.94 7.03
N GLN A 221 2.39 -20.11 7.53
CA GLN A 221 3.09 -21.38 7.32
C GLN A 221 3.19 -21.74 5.84
N GLN A 222 2.08 -21.61 5.10
CA GLN A 222 2.08 -21.86 3.65
C GLN A 222 3.01 -20.89 2.91
N PHE A 223 3.00 -19.62 3.31
CA PHE A 223 3.88 -18.60 2.75
C PHE A 223 5.35 -18.93 3.03
N MET A 224 5.68 -19.29 4.27
CA MET A 224 7.04 -19.67 4.68
C MET A 224 7.55 -20.90 3.92
N GLY A 225 6.72 -21.92 3.72
CA GLY A 225 7.10 -23.12 2.95
C GLY A 225 7.30 -22.87 1.45
N GLY A 226 6.71 -21.79 0.91
CA GLY A 226 6.77 -21.46 -0.52
C GLY A 226 7.81 -20.40 -0.88
N ILE A 227 8.13 -19.48 0.03
CA ILE A 227 8.88 -18.27 -0.31
C ILE A 227 10.31 -18.56 -0.78
N GLU A 228 11.00 -19.53 -0.17
CA GLU A 228 12.38 -19.89 -0.51
C GLU A 228 12.50 -20.36 -1.98
N ASN A 229 11.50 -21.11 -2.44
CA ASN A 229 11.43 -21.62 -3.80
C ASN A 229 11.02 -20.55 -4.83
N ALA A 230 10.50 -19.41 -4.36
CA ALA A 230 10.00 -18.32 -5.19
C ALA A 230 11.03 -17.18 -5.36
N TRP A 231 12.32 -17.47 -5.20
CA TRP A 231 13.42 -16.49 -5.30
C TRP A 231 13.45 -15.70 -6.62
N PHE A 232 12.92 -16.27 -7.70
CA PHE A 232 12.84 -15.64 -9.02
C PHE A 232 11.70 -14.61 -9.15
N ILE A 233 10.79 -14.52 -8.17
CA ILE A 233 9.69 -13.55 -8.16
C ILE A 233 10.17 -12.25 -7.50
N PRO A 234 10.42 -11.17 -8.27
CA PRO A 234 11.11 -9.99 -7.74
C PRO A 234 10.36 -9.24 -6.64
N ILE A 235 9.03 -9.35 -6.65
CA ILE A 235 8.14 -8.77 -5.64
C ILE A 235 8.37 -9.36 -4.25
N LEU A 236 8.91 -10.59 -4.15
CA LEU A 236 9.17 -11.27 -2.88
C LEU A 236 10.57 -10.99 -2.30
N TRP A 237 11.45 -10.32 -3.05
CA TRP A 237 12.82 -10.02 -2.61
C TRP A 237 12.91 -9.26 -1.27
N PRO A 238 12.03 -8.31 -0.93
CA PRO A 238 12.10 -7.64 0.37
C PRO A 238 11.84 -8.60 1.54
N SER A 239 10.97 -9.58 1.34
CA SER A 239 10.64 -10.63 2.31
C SER A 239 11.79 -11.65 2.42
N LEU A 240 12.39 -12.04 1.29
CA LEU A 240 13.58 -12.89 1.25
C LEU A 240 14.80 -12.22 1.90
N ALA A 241 14.96 -10.90 1.76
CA ALA A 241 16.01 -10.16 2.44
C ALA A 241 15.91 -10.30 3.97
N LEU A 242 14.70 -10.18 4.53
CA LEU A 242 14.50 -10.37 5.98
C LEU A 242 14.74 -11.82 6.40
N MET A 243 14.35 -12.79 5.58
CA MET A 243 14.65 -14.20 5.83
C MET A 243 16.15 -14.48 5.83
N SER A 244 16.90 -13.96 4.85
CA SER A 244 18.37 -14.05 4.80
C SER A 244 19.03 -13.38 6.00
N TYR A 245 18.47 -12.27 6.52
CA TYR A 245 18.93 -11.65 7.76
C TYR A 245 18.80 -12.60 8.96
N LEU A 246 17.63 -13.23 9.11
CA LEU A 246 17.37 -14.20 10.17
C LEU A 246 18.25 -15.46 10.08
N ASN A 247 18.57 -15.89 8.85
CA ASN A 247 19.48 -17.01 8.59
C ASN A 247 20.97 -16.63 8.70
N ALA A 248 21.29 -15.38 9.06
CA ALA A 248 22.65 -14.83 9.11
C ALA A 248 23.42 -14.88 7.76
N GLU A 249 22.69 -14.90 6.64
CA GLU A 249 23.24 -14.98 5.28
C GLU A 249 23.49 -13.59 4.69
N THR A 250 24.64 -13.01 5.03
CA THR A 250 24.95 -11.60 4.71
C THR A 250 24.96 -11.30 3.20
N LEU A 251 25.49 -12.22 2.38
CA LEU A 251 25.58 -12.01 0.92
C LEU A 251 24.18 -12.01 0.30
N GLN A 252 23.32 -12.97 0.66
CA GLN A 252 21.95 -13.04 0.16
C GLN A 252 21.12 -11.83 0.62
N LEU A 253 21.28 -11.42 1.89
CA LEU A 253 20.66 -10.20 2.42
C LEU A 253 20.99 -8.98 1.56
N LEU A 254 22.28 -8.74 1.29
CA LEU A 254 22.70 -7.60 0.47
C LEU A 254 22.15 -7.69 -0.94
N PHE A 255 22.21 -8.88 -1.56
CA PHE A 255 21.67 -9.11 -2.88
C PHE A 255 20.17 -8.79 -2.95
N TYR A 256 19.36 -9.36 -2.07
CA TYR A 256 17.92 -9.13 -2.06
C TYR A 256 17.55 -7.69 -1.66
N ALA A 257 18.28 -7.07 -0.72
CA ALA A 257 18.05 -5.68 -0.34
C ALA A 257 18.33 -4.71 -1.51
N VAL A 258 19.48 -4.85 -2.17
CA VAL A 258 19.85 -4.02 -3.33
C VAL A 258 18.90 -4.27 -4.49
N SER A 259 18.56 -5.54 -4.76
CA SER A 259 17.64 -5.90 -5.85
C SER A 259 16.23 -5.37 -5.60
N SER A 260 15.77 -5.34 -4.34
CA SER A 260 14.49 -4.76 -3.95
C SER A 260 14.43 -3.25 -4.20
N VAL A 261 15.49 -2.53 -3.82
CA VAL A 261 15.60 -1.08 -4.10
C VAL A 261 15.67 -0.84 -5.61
N GLY A 262 16.49 -1.62 -6.32
CA GLY A 262 16.61 -1.56 -7.78
C GLY A 262 15.27 -1.79 -8.47
N LEU A 263 14.50 -2.78 -8.03
CA LEU A 263 13.16 -3.06 -8.53
C LEU A 263 12.20 -1.90 -8.28
N ALA A 264 12.19 -1.32 -7.07
CA ALA A 264 11.36 -0.14 -6.78
C ALA A 264 11.68 1.04 -7.72
N ILE A 265 12.97 1.27 -8.02
CA ILE A 265 13.41 2.29 -8.98
C ILE A 265 12.94 1.95 -10.40
N VAL A 266 13.05 0.70 -10.82
CA VAL A 266 12.59 0.24 -12.15
C VAL A 266 11.08 0.41 -12.29
N LEU A 267 10.30 0.08 -11.25
CA LEU A 267 8.84 0.26 -11.23
C LEU A 267 8.46 1.74 -11.32
N LEU A 268 9.13 2.60 -10.54
CA LEU A 268 8.95 4.06 -10.64
C LEU A 268 9.28 4.55 -12.05
N TRP A 269 10.41 4.12 -12.62
CA TRP A 269 10.81 4.50 -13.97
C TRP A 269 9.80 4.04 -15.03
N ALA A 270 9.30 2.81 -14.92
CA ALA A 270 8.29 2.26 -15.82
C ALA A 270 6.98 3.06 -15.74
N GLY A 271 6.50 3.37 -14.54
CA GLY A 271 5.32 4.22 -14.34
C GLY A 271 5.49 5.61 -14.96
N VAL A 272 6.65 6.24 -14.77
CA VAL A 272 6.98 7.54 -15.36
C VAL A 272 7.03 7.48 -16.89
N LYS A 273 7.64 6.43 -17.46
CA LYS A 273 7.77 6.27 -18.91
C LYS A 273 6.42 6.06 -19.58
N LEU A 274 5.57 5.21 -19.01
CA LEU A 274 4.21 4.98 -19.50
C LEU A 274 3.38 6.27 -19.47
N ARG A 275 3.54 7.09 -18.43
CA ARG A 275 2.84 8.36 -18.34
C ARG A 275 3.29 9.37 -19.40
N LYS A 276 4.60 9.50 -19.64
CA LYS A 276 5.11 10.37 -20.72
C LYS A 276 4.56 9.97 -22.10
N MET A 277 4.38 8.68 -22.34
CA MET A 277 3.79 8.19 -23.60
C MET A 277 2.34 8.66 -23.75
N LEU A 278 1.56 8.66 -22.67
CA LEU A 278 0.19 9.18 -22.67
C LEU A 278 0.14 10.67 -22.99
N ASP A 279 1.00 11.48 -22.36
CA ASP A 279 1.09 12.93 -22.61
C ASP A 279 1.39 13.25 -24.09
N SER A 280 2.22 12.43 -24.76
CA SER A 280 2.54 12.61 -26.17
C SER A 280 1.39 12.23 -27.12
N SER A 281 0.52 11.30 -26.72
CA SER A 281 -0.60 10.83 -27.56
C SER A 281 -1.82 11.76 -27.53
N SER A 282 -2.01 12.55 -26.45
CA SER A 282 -3.10 13.53 -26.34
C SER A 282 -2.86 14.83 -27.11
N ILE A 283 -1.66 15.05 -27.66
CA ILE A 283 -1.32 16.24 -28.48
C ILE A 283 -1.66 16.00 -29.97
N LEU A 284 -1.96 14.76 -30.37
CA LEU A 284 -2.23 14.38 -31.76
C LEU A 284 -3.74 14.28 -32.10
N HIS A 285 -4.63 14.72 -31.20
CA HIS A 285 -6.08 14.77 -31.41
C HIS A 285 -6.64 16.16 -31.13
#